data_AF-A0A8X6HTA4-F1
#
_entry.id   AF-A0A8X6HTA4-F1
#
_cell.length_a   1.000
_cell.length_b   1.000
_cell.length_c   1.000
_cell.angle_alpha   90.00
_cell.angle_beta   90.00
_cell.angle_gamma   90.00
#
_symmetry.space_group_name_H-M   'P 1'
#
loop_
_entity.id
_entity.type
_entity.pdbx_description
1 polymer ?
#
loop_
_entity_poly.entity_id
_entity_poly.type
_entity_poly.pdbx_seq_one_letter_code
_entity_poly.pdbx_strand_id
1 'polypeptide(L)'
;ALLNSLDQFNYYFDNLREAKSLLRTLVTSLPEKVSKEYFDKIIDFASRLTKTLNVFYDVIGNLDLQSGSEQLTPAETAFDSNSAISGDNRYTKEVKRLIKENHEAGDCFKFSTCSIRFKYAFHVCICSLCIFIEI
;
A
#
# COMPACT_ATOMS: atom_id res chain seq x y z
N ALA A 1 -16.65 4.07 -25.96
CA ALA A 1 -15.22 4.32 -25.66
C ALA A 1 -15.05 4.78 -24.22
N LEU A 2 -15.55 5.97 -23.85
CA LEU A 2 -15.43 6.52 -22.49
C LEU A 2 -15.95 5.59 -21.38
N LEU A 3 -17.12 4.96 -21.55
CA LEU A 3 -17.68 4.03 -20.55
C LEU A 3 -16.76 2.84 -20.26
N ASN A 4 -16.16 2.22 -21.28
CA ASN A 4 -15.22 1.12 -21.09
C ASN A 4 -13.94 1.58 -20.37
N SER A 5 -13.45 2.79 -20.68
CA SER A 5 -12.30 3.38 -19.99
C SER A 5 -12.62 3.69 -18.52
N LEU A 6 -13.85 4.11 -18.21
CA LEU A 6 -14.30 4.31 -16.83
C LEU A 6 -14.42 2.99 -16.06
N ASP A 7 -14.87 1.91 -16.69
CA ASP A 7 -14.90 0.58 -16.07
C ASP A 7 -13.48 0.11 -15.71
N GLN A 8 -12.52 0.31 -16.62
CA GLN A 8 -11.11 -0.01 -16.38
C GLN A 8 -10.50 0.88 -15.30
N PHE A 9 -10.81 2.18 -15.31
CA PHE A 9 -10.40 3.13 -14.27
C PHE A 9 -10.94 2.71 -12.90
N ASN A 10 -12.22 2.36 -12.81
CA ASN A 10 -12.85 1.87 -11.58
C ASN A 10 -12.17 0.58 -11.09
N TYR A 11 -11.89 -0.35 -11.99
CA TYR A 11 -11.17 -1.58 -11.64
C TYR A 11 -9.79 -1.28 -11.03
N TYR A 12 -9.02 -0.35 -11.59
CA TYR A 12 -7.73 0.06 -11.04
C TYR A 12 -7.87 0.77 -9.70
N PHE A 13 -8.85 1.65 -9.58
CA PHE A 13 -9.12 2.38 -8.36
C PHE A 13 -9.53 1.44 -7.21
N ASP A 14 -10.40 0.47 -7.48
CA ASP A 14 -10.80 -0.56 -6.52
C ASP A 14 -9.60 -1.40 -6.08
N ASN A 15 -8.69 -1.73 -7.00
CA ASN A 15 -7.47 -2.44 -6.64
C ASN A 15 -6.58 -1.65 -5.66
N LEU A 16 -6.43 -0.35 -5.87
CA LEU A 16 -5.67 0.52 -4.97
C LEU A 16 -6.34 0.64 -3.59
N ARG A 17 -7.67 0.75 -3.56
CA ARG A 17 -8.44 0.82 -2.30
C ARG A 17 -8.35 -0.47 -1.51
N GLU A 18 -8.47 -1.62 -2.16
CA GLU A 18 -8.27 -2.92 -1.53
C GLU A 18 -6.85 -3.02 -0.95
N ALA A 19 -5.83 -2.64 -1.73
CA ALA A 19 -4.45 -2.61 -1.25
C ALA A 19 -4.26 -1.69 -0.03
N LYS A 20 -4.87 -0.49 -0.01
CA LYS A 20 -4.82 0.43 1.16
C LYS A 20 -5.47 -0.20 2.39
N SER A 21 -6.60 -0.89 2.21
CA SER A 21 -7.28 -1.62 3.29
C SER A 21 -6.44 -2.76 3.86
N LEU A 22 -5.84 -3.57 2.98
CA LEU A 22 -4.97 -4.67 3.39
C LEU A 22 -3.69 -4.17 4.06
N LEU A 23 -3.10 -3.08 3.55
CA LEU A 23 -1.93 -2.44 4.15
C LEU A 23 -2.24 -1.94 5.56
N ARG A 24 -3.40 -1.30 5.77
CA ARG A 24 -3.85 -0.87 7.10
C ARG A 24 -3.96 -2.07 8.05
N THR A 25 -4.60 -3.15 7.58
CA THR A 25 -4.71 -4.39 8.35
C THR A 25 -3.33 -4.96 8.71
N LEU A 26 -2.41 -5.00 7.75
CA LEU A 26 -1.03 -5.43 7.97
C LEU A 26 -0.36 -4.60 9.07
N VAL A 27 -0.36 -3.26 8.94
CA VAL A 27 0.26 -2.35 9.91
C VAL A 27 -0.32 -2.52 11.31
N THR A 28 -1.64 -2.70 11.44
CA THR A 28 -2.28 -2.96 12.74
C THR A 28 -1.95 -4.33 13.33
N SER A 29 -1.56 -5.29 12.50
CA SER A 29 -1.20 -6.66 12.91
C SER A 29 0.31 -6.86 13.10
N LEU A 30 1.14 -5.84 12.88
CA LEU A 30 2.58 -5.97 13.01
C LEU A 30 2.96 -6.21 14.48
N PRO A 31 3.90 -7.14 14.76
CA PRO A 31 4.44 -7.31 16.10
C PRO A 31 5.21 -6.05 16.53
N GLU A 32 5.40 -5.86 17.84
CA GLU A 32 6.17 -4.72 18.38
C GLU A 32 7.62 -4.66 17.87
N LYS A 33 8.16 -5.80 17.43
CA LYS A 33 9.52 -5.94 16.91
C LYS A 33 9.46 -6.49 15.50
N VAL A 34 9.70 -5.60 14.54
CA VAL A 34 9.81 -5.90 13.12
C VAL A 34 11.21 -5.53 12.66
N SER A 35 11.79 -6.28 11.72
CA SER A 35 13.09 -5.92 11.16
C SER A 35 13.01 -4.57 10.44
N LYS A 36 14.04 -3.74 10.58
CA LYS A 36 14.09 -2.43 9.92
C LYS A 36 13.89 -2.55 8.40
N GLU A 37 14.53 -3.54 7.78
CA GLU A 37 14.41 -3.79 6.34
C GLU A 37 12.97 -4.05 5.91
N TYR A 38 12.22 -4.85 6.67
CA TYR A 38 10.82 -5.14 6.35
C TYR A 38 9.92 -3.91 6.58
N PHE A 39 10.19 -3.14 7.62
CA PHE A 39 9.49 -1.87 7.87
C PHE A 39 9.74 -0.85 6.74
N ASP A 40 10.97 -0.74 6.26
CA ASP A 40 11.34 0.14 5.14
C ASP A 40 10.61 -0.29 3.85
N LYS A 41 10.44 -1.60 3.60
CA LYS A 41 9.63 -2.11 2.47
C LYS A 41 8.15 -1.71 2.58
N ILE A 42 7.57 -1.78 3.78
CA ILE A 42 6.18 -1.35 4.02
C ILE A 42 6.03 0.15 3.74
N ILE A 43 6.96 0.97 4.22
CA ILE A 43 6.94 2.43 4.00
C ILE A 43 7.07 2.76 2.51
N ASP A 44 8.01 2.12 1.80
CA ASP A 44 8.17 2.32 0.35
C ASP A 44 6.87 2.01 -0.40
N PHE A 45 6.28 0.85 -0.12
CA PHE A 45 5.03 0.44 -0.72
C PHE A 45 3.89 1.43 -0.38
N ALA A 46 3.76 1.82 0.88
CA ALA A 46 2.74 2.78 1.33
C ALA A 46 2.87 4.15 0.62
N SER A 47 4.11 4.61 0.43
CA SER A 47 4.42 5.85 -0.27
C SER A 47 4.02 5.78 -1.74
N ARG A 48 4.38 4.70 -2.45
CA ARG A 48 3.98 4.49 -3.84
C ARG A 48 2.47 4.39 -3.99
N LEU A 49 1.80 3.61 -3.13
CA LEU A 49 0.35 3.45 -3.14
C LEU A 49 -0.37 4.78 -2.94
N THR A 50 0.07 5.59 -1.98
CA THR A 50 -0.52 6.92 -1.69
C THR A 50 -0.32 7.87 -2.86
N LYS A 51 0.87 7.91 -3.46
CA LYS A 51 1.14 8.74 -4.65
C LYS A 51 0.20 8.39 -5.80
N THR A 52 0.02 7.10 -6.08
CA THR A 52 -0.89 6.65 -7.14
C THR A 52 -2.34 7.01 -6.81
N LEU A 53 -2.80 6.77 -5.58
CA LEU A 53 -4.16 7.11 -5.14
C LEU A 53 -4.47 8.60 -5.28
N ASN A 54 -3.51 9.48 -4.95
CA ASN A 54 -3.70 10.93 -5.08
C ASN A 54 -3.97 11.33 -6.54
N VAL A 55 -3.26 10.76 -7.50
CA VAL A 55 -3.51 11.01 -8.94
C VAL A 55 -4.92 10.56 -9.33
N PHE A 56 -5.40 9.42 -8.82
CA PHE A 56 -6.78 8.99 -9.05
C PHE A 56 -7.80 9.96 -8.45
N TYR A 57 -7.58 10.44 -7.22
CA TYR A 57 -8.46 11.44 -6.61
C TYR A 57 -8.46 12.76 -7.39
N ASP A 58 -7.30 13.20 -7.89
CA ASP A 58 -7.20 14.41 -8.71
C ASP A 58 -7.97 14.25 -10.02
N VAL A 59 -7.86 13.10 -10.69
CA VAL A 59 -8.62 12.81 -11.93
C VAL A 59 -10.12 12.76 -11.65
N ILE A 60 -10.55 12.11 -10.55
CA ILE A 60 -11.97 12.07 -10.16
C ILE A 60 -12.50 13.47 -9.84
N GLY A 61 -11.73 14.27 -9.11
CA GLY A 61 -12.12 15.63 -8.71
C GLY A 61 -12.23 16.61 -9.87
N ASN A 62 -11.49 16.37 -10.96
CA ASN A 62 -11.50 17.17 -12.18
C ASN A 62 -12.23 16.48 -13.34
N LEU A 63 -12.96 15.39 -13.09
CA LEU A 63 -13.58 14.59 -14.15
C LEU A 63 -14.72 15.37 -14.82
N ASP A 64 -14.60 15.56 -16.13
CA ASP A 64 -15.63 16.18 -16.95
C ASP A 64 -16.21 15.16 -17.92
N LEU A 65 -17.50 14.85 -17.80
CA LEU A 65 -18.18 13.86 -18.66
C LEU A 65 -18.29 14.30 -20.13
N GLN A 66 -18.11 15.60 -20.42
CA GLN A 66 -18.06 16.10 -21.79
C GLN A 66 -16.67 15.93 -22.43
N SER A 67 -15.64 15.84 -21.60
CA SER A 67 -14.28 15.58 -22.01
C SER A 67 -14.08 14.09 -22.34
N GLY A 68 -13.18 13.78 -23.28
CA GLY A 68 -12.92 12.40 -23.75
C GLY A 68 -12.25 11.51 -22.70
N SER A 69 -11.81 10.30 -23.08
CA SER A 69 -11.13 9.37 -22.16
C SER A 69 -9.69 9.77 -21.82
N GLU A 70 -9.12 10.78 -22.50
CA GLU A 70 -7.73 11.23 -22.36
C GLU A 70 -7.41 11.78 -20.96
N GLN A 71 -8.41 12.29 -20.25
CA GLN A 71 -8.29 12.75 -18.85
C GLN A 71 -8.01 11.61 -17.86
N LEU A 72 -8.24 10.35 -18.23
CA LEU A 72 -7.95 9.19 -17.39
C LEU A 72 -6.49 8.72 -17.52
N THR A 73 -5.82 9.09 -18.60
CA THR A 73 -4.43 8.68 -18.91
C THR A 73 -3.42 9.00 -17.82
N PRO A 74 -3.47 10.14 -17.10
CA PRO A 74 -2.56 10.40 -15.98
C PRO A 74 -2.68 9.33 -14.87
N ALA A 75 -3.89 8.90 -14.54
CA ALA A 75 -4.13 7.88 -13.51
C ALA A 75 -3.65 6.50 -13.97
N GLU A 76 -3.93 6.12 -15.22
CA GLU A 76 -3.43 4.87 -15.82
C GLU A 76 -1.90 4.84 -15.82
N THR A 77 -1.26 5.93 -16.23
CA THR A 77 0.20 6.07 -16.24
C THR A 77 0.78 5.99 -14.83
N ALA A 78 0.15 6.64 -13.85
CA ALA A 78 0.57 6.56 -12.45
C ALA A 78 0.42 5.13 -11.89
N PHE A 79 -0.64 4.43 -12.29
CA PHE A 79 -0.90 3.05 -11.88
C PHE A 79 0.17 2.09 -12.41
N ASP A 80 0.58 2.23 -13.67
CA ASP A 80 1.63 1.42 -14.30
C ASP A 80 3.04 1.77 -13.79
N SER A 81 3.38 3.05 -13.68
CA SER A 81 4.74 3.49 -13.35
C SER A 81 5.16 3.22 -11.91
N ASN A 82 4.21 3.17 -10.97
CA ASN A 82 4.48 2.99 -9.54
C ASN A 82 4.33 1.55 -9.06
N SER A 83 3.94 0.60 -9.92
CA SER A 83 3.82 -0.80 -9.53
C SER A 83 5.12 -1.56 -9.75
N ALA A 84 5.57 -2.30 -8.73
CA ALA A 84 6.73 -3.18 -8.84
C ALA A 84 6.37 -4.56 -9.43
N ILE A 85 5.07 -4.87 -9.46
CA ILE A 85 4.50 -6.13 -9.95
C ILE A 85 3.63 -5.85 -11.17
N SER A 86 3.71 -6.70 -12.18
CA SER A 86 2.88 -6.62 -13.40
C SER A 86 1.63 -7.50 -13.31
N GLY A 87 0.64 -7.18 -14.14
CA GLY A 87 -0.60 -7.95 -14.29
C GLY A 87 -1.74 -7.52 -13.35
N ASP A 88 -2.82 -8.31 -13.39
CA ASP A 88 -4.06 -8.00 -12.67
C ASP A 88 -3.86 -7.98 -11.16
N ASN A 89 -4.58 -7.08 -10.49
CA ASN A 89 -4.54 -6.90 -9.05
C ASN A 89 -3.13 -6.69 -8.45
N ARG A 90 -2.23 -6.05 -9.20
CA ARG A 90 -0.80 -5.86 -8.85
C ARG A 90 -0.55 -5.27 -7.45
N TYR A 91 -1.26 -4.23 -7.03
CA TYR A 91 -1.06 -3.64 -5.69
C TYR A 91 -1.57 -4.56 -4.57
N THR A 92 -2.73 -5.19 -4.79
CA THR A 92 -3.25 -6.21 -3.87
C THR A 92 -2.29 -7.40 -3.72
N LYS A 93 -1.70 -7.87 -4.84
CA LYS A 93 -0.70 -8.94 -4.83
C LYS A 93 0.55 -8.53 -4.07
N GLU A 94 1.01 -7.30 -4.23
CA GLU A 94 2.20 -6.79 -3.55
C GLU A 94 2.00 -6.74 -2.03
N VAL A 95 0.85 -6.25 -1.54
CA VAL A 95 0.52 -6.31 -0.10
C VAL A 95 0.41 -7.74 0.39
N LYS A 96 -0.26 -8.64 -0.35
CA LYS A 96 -0.38 -10.05 0.04
C LYS A 96 1.00 -10.72 0.14
N ARG A 97 1.96 -10.35 -0.72
CA ARG A 97 3.35 -10.80 -0.61
C ARG A 97 3.99 -10.30 0.68
N LEU A 98 3.86 -9.01 0.99
CA LEU A 98 4.36 -8.45 2.26
C LEU A 98 3.75 -9.15 3.47
N ILE A 99 2.44 -9.41 3.48
CA ILE A 99 1.76 -10.13 4.56
C ILE A 99 2.36 -11.54 4.74
N LYS A 100 2.60 -12.27 3.65
CA LYS A 100 3.18 -13.61 3.70
C LYS A 100 4.60 -13.60 4.30
N GLU A 101 5.42 -12.63 3.92
CA GLU A 101 6.77 -12.45 4.46
C GLU A 101 6.76 -12.19 5.98
N ASN A 102 5.76 -11.46 6.50
CA ASN A 102 5.60 -11.26 7.95
C ASN A 102 5.26 -12.57 8.69
N HIS A 103 4.37 -13.40 8.13
CA HIS A 103 4.00 -14.68 8.74
C HIS A 103 5.19 -15.65 8.79
N GLU A 104 5.99 -15.73 7.72
CA GLU A 104 7.18 -16.59 7.67
C GLU A 104 8.28 -16.11 8.64
N ALA A 105 8.43 -14.79 8.82
CA ALA A 105 9.34 -14.22 9.81
C ALA A 105 8.89 -14.50 11.27
N GLY A 106 7.58 -14.55 11.52
CA GLY A 106 7.00 -14.89 12.81
C GLY A 106 7.21 -16.35 13.22
N ASP A 107 7.15 -17.29 12.26
CA ASP A 107 7.35 -18.71 12.52
C ASP A 107 8.83 -19.11 12.72
N CYS A 108 9.77 -18.27 12.26
CA CYS A 108 11.21 -18.49 12.48
C CYS A 108 11.67 -18.13 13.92
N PHE A 109 10.85 -17.43 14.70
CA PHE A 109 11.17 -17.06 16.10
C PHE A 109 10.76 -18.11 17.15
N LYS A 110 10.43 -19.33 16.74
CA LYS A 110 10.18 -20.46 17.66
C LYS A 110 11.42 -21.24 18.08
N PHE A 111 12.63 -20.82 17.70
CA PHE A 111 13.85 -21.41 18.24
C PHE A 111 14.59 -20.47 19.19
N SER A 112 14.77 -20.98 20.41
CA SER A 112 15.66 -20.53 21.48
C SER A 112 15.13 -19.40 22.37
N THR A 113 14.75 -19.82 23.58
CA THR A 113 14.78 -19.03 24.80
C THR A 113 16.13 -18.34 24.95
N CYS A 114 16.24 -17.08 24.52
CA CYS A 114 17.34 -16.22 24.95
C CYS A 114 16.75 -14.92 25.50
N SER A 115 16.54 -14.93 26.82
CA SER A 115 16.27 -13.75 27.63
C SER A 115 17.40 -12.73 27.45
N ILE A 116 17.20 -11.74 26.60
CA ILE A 116 17.96 -10.50 26.67
C ILE A 116 16.98 -9.35 26.82
N ARG A 117 16.84 -8.89 28.07
CA ARG A 117 16.21 -7.63 28.44
C ARG A 117 16.99 -6.49 27.79
N PHE A 118 16.47 -5.95 26.69
CA PHE A 118 16.76 -4.58 26.30
C PHE A 118 15.54 -3.72 26.62
N LYS A 119 15.61 -3.05 27.78
CA LYS A 119 14.88 -1.80 28.01
C LYS A 119 15.50 -0.73 27.11
N TYR A 120 14.69 0.25 26.73
CA TYR A 120 14.99 1.55 26.12
C TYR A 120 14.66 1.72 24.63
N ALA A 121 13.82 2.74 24.41
CA ALA A 121 13.71 3.58 23.21
C ALA A 121 12.86 3.13 22.01
N PHE A 122 11.60 2.71 22.21
CA PHE A 122 10.63 2.55 21.10
C PHE A 122 9.31 3.31 21.28
N HIS A 123 9.25 4.31 22.16
CA HIS A 123 8.01 5.03 22.44
C HIS A 123 7.77 6.28 21.56
N VAL A 124 8.67 6.64 20.63
CA VAL A 124 8.59 7.93 19.92
C VAL A 124 8.17 7.81 18.44
N CYS A 125 8.28 6.65 17.78
CA CYS A 125 8.01 6.59 16.33
C CYS A 125 6.62 6.08 15.91
N ILE A 126 5.82 5.50 16.81
CA ILE A 126 4.49 4.96 16.42
C ILE A 126 3.46 6.08 16.18
N CYS A 127 3.61 7.25 16.80
CA CYS A 127 2.64 8.34 16.64
C CYS A 127 2.65 9.00 15.25
N SER A 128 3.77 9.02 14.53
CA SER A 128 3.81 9.70 13.22
C SER A 128 3.23 8.87 12.08
N LEU A 129 3.12 7.55 12.22
CA LEU A 129 2.53 6.70 11.17
C LEU A 129 0.99 6.72 11.20
N CYS A 130 0.37 6.96 12.36
CA CYS A 130 -1.08 7.11 12.47
C CYS A 130 -1.60 8.33 11.71
N ILE A 131 -0.81 9.41 11.64
CA ILE A 131 -1.20 10.66 10.98
C ILE A 131 -1.23 10.53 9.45
N PHE A 132 -0.44 9.62 8.86
CA PHE A 132 -0.40 9.42 7.41
C PHE A 132 -1.54 8.55 6.85
N ILE A 133 -2.35 7.92 7.72
CA ILE A 133 -3.45 7.02 7.30
C ILE A 133 -4.81 7.76 7.33
N GLU A 134 -4.90 8.92 7.96
CA GLU A 134 -6.14 9.73 8.08
C GLU A 134 -6.28 10.85 7.03
N ILE A 135 -5.41 10.90 6.03
CA ILE A 135 -5.57 11.77 4.84
C ILE A 135 -5.72 10.89 3.59
#